data_AF-A0A7X5FDQ1-F1
#
_entry.id   AF-A0A7X5FDQ1-F1
#
_cell.length_a   1.000
_cell.length_b   1.000
_cell.length_c   1.000
_cell.angle_alpha   90.00
_cell.angle_beta   90.00
_cell.angle_gamma   90.00
#
_symmetry.space_group_name_H-M   'P 1'
#
loop_
_entity.id
_entity.type
_entity.pdbx_description
1 polymer ?
#
loop_
_entity_poly.entity_id
_entity_poly.type
_entity_poly.pdbx_seq_one_letter_code
_entity_poly.pdbx_strand_id
1 'polypeptide(L)'
;MSAYRKRALRPQNELINSDEDIFESIASNIDIEKELIRKEDGKSIRKAVDLLPDKYKDILILKFFEGQNYDSISDILQIPPGTVATRINRGKKQLKEILQKDYE
;
A
#
# COMPACT_ATOMS: atom_id res chain seq x y z
N MET A 1 45.01 -6.38 -40.59
CA MET A 1 44.55 -5.21 -39.79
C MET A 1 43.11 -5.44 -39.35
N SER A 2 42.85 -5.14 -38.08
CA SER A 2 41.56 -4.88 -37.41
C SER A 2 40.48 -5.98 -37.42
N ALA A 3 40.60 -6.92 -36.47
CA ALA A 3 39.54 -7.83 -36.02
C ALA A 3 38.52 -7.10 -35.12
N TYR A 4 37.89 -6.04 -35.62
CA TYR A 4 36.97 -5.19 -34.85
C TYR A 4 35.50 -5.61 -35.00
N ARG A 5 35.24 -6.92 -35.01
CA ARG A 5 33.88 -7.45 -34.96
C ARG A 5 33.84 -8.63 -34.01
N LYS A 6 33.49 -8.33 -32.75
CA LYS A 6 32.78 -9.16 -31.77
C LYS A 6 33.04 -8.64 -30.35
N ARG A 7 32.64 -7.39 -30.08
CA ARG A 7 32.13 -7.08 -28.74
C ARG A 7 30.70 -7.60 -28.70
N ALA A 8 30.59 -8.92 -28.56
CA ALA A 8 29.35 -9.54 -28.17
C ALA A 8 28.93 -8.88 -26.86
N LEU A 9 27.75 -8.28 -26.86
CA LEU A 9 26.96 -7.97 -25.69
C LEU A 9 26.82 -9.28 -24.92
N ARG A 10 27.76 -9.56 -24.01
CA ARG A 10 27.55 -10.55 -22.98
C ARG A 10 26.61 -9.85 -21.99
N PRO A 11 25.36 -10.30 -21.81
CA PRO A 11 24.70 -9.99 -20.55
C PRO A 11 25.67 -10.49 -19.48
N GLN A 12 25.97 -9.65 -18.49
CA GLN A 12 26.70 -10.10 -17.31
C GLN A 12 25.88 -11.21 -16.69
N ASN A 13 26.18 -12.44 -17.07
CA ASN A 13 25.89 -13.60 -16.26
C ASN A 13 26.89 -13.46 -15.11
N GLU A 14 26.52 -12.68 -14.09
CA GLU A 14 27.20 -12.74 -12.80
C GLU A 14 27.06 -14.19 -12.36
N LEU A 15 28.15 -14.94 -12.50
CA LEU A 15 28.27 -16.25 -11.89
C LEU A 15 28.10 -15.99 -10.40
N ILE A 16 26.97 -16.40 -9.86
CA ILE A 16 26.72 -16.32 -8.42
C ILE A 16 27.69 -17.33 -7.80
N ASN A 17 28.76 -16.84 -7.17
CA ASN A 17 29.96 -17.62 -6.87
C ASN A 17 29.91 -18.29 -5.47
N SER A 18 28.81 -18.16 -4.74
CA SER A 18 28.60 -18.84 -3.47
C SER A 18 27.11 -19.09 -3.20
N ASP A 19 26.80 -20.13 -2.43
CA ASP A 19 25.43 -20.38 -1.95
C ASP A 19 24.89 -19.19 -1.13
N GLU A 20 25.76 -18.42 -0.47
CA GLU A 20 25.44 -17.19 0.26
C GLU A 20 24.95 -16.08 -0.68
N ASP A 21 25.61 -15.85 -1.81
CA ASP A 21 25.18 -14.85 -2.80
C ASP A 21 23.81 -15.22 -3.43
N ILE A 22 23.52 -16.52 -3.59
CA ILE A 22 22.20 -17.01 -4.06
C ILE A 22 21.14 -16.71 -3.01
N PHE A 23 21.43 -17.01 -1.74
CA PHE A 23 20.52 -16.75 -0.63
C PHE A 23 20.21 -15.27 -0.45
N GLU A 24 21.23 -14.41 -0.55
CA GLU A 24 21.06 -12.95 -0.42
C GLU A 24 20.25 -12.36 -1.56
N SER A 25 20.48 -12.83 -2.80
CA SER A 25 19.66 -12.45 -3.95
C SER A 25 18.19 -12.87 -3.78
N ILE A 26 17.93 -14.11 -3.34
CA ILE A 26 16.56 -14.59 -3.08
C ILE A 26 15.90 -13.78 -1.95
N ALA A 27 16.61 -13.53 -0.86
CA ALA A 27 16.11 -12.73 0.26
C ALA A 27 15.74 -11.30 -0.21
N SER A 28 16.61 -10.65 -1.00
CA SER A 28 16.34 -9.32 -1.55
C SER A 28 15.11 -9.30 -2.46
N ASN A 29 14.94 -10.31 -3.32
CA ASN A 29 13.80 -10.41 -4.22
C ASN A 29 12.49 -10.58 -3.45
N ILE A 30 12.49 -11.43 -2.40
CA ILE A 30 11.33 -11.61 -1.52
C ILE A 30 10.96 -10.30 -0.83
N ASP A 31 11.93 -9.52 -0.38
CA ASP A 31 11.67 -8.24 0.28
C ASP A 31 11.16 -7.18 -0.71
N ILE A 32 11.68 -7.14 -1.94
CA ILE A 32 11.17 -6.29 -3.02
C ILE A 32 9.71 -6.67 -3.35
N GLU A 33 9.41 -7.95 -3.48
CA GLU A 33 8.05 -8.44 -3.76
C GLU A 33 7.08 -8.03 -2.65
N LYS A 34 7.46 -8.21 -1.38
CA LYS A 34 6.66 -7.76 -0.23
C LYS A 34 6.42 -6.26 -0.25
N GLU A 35 7.42 -5.46 -0.57
CA GLU A 35 7.25 -4.01 -0.69
C GLU A 35 6.28 -3.63 -1.82
N LEU A 36 6.37 -4.31 -2.97
CA LEU A 36 5.49 -4.08 -4.10
C LEU A 36 4.04 -4.43 -3.75
N ILE A 37 3.81 -5.60 -3.12
CA ILE A 37 2.49 -6.01 -2.63
C ILE A 37 1.92 -4.97 -1.66
N ARG A 38 2.71 -4.52 -0.67
CA ARG A 38 2.26 -3.48 0.27
C ARG A 38 1.90 -2.16 -0.41
N LYS A 39 2.69 -1.75 -1.42
CA LYS A 39 2.41 -0.53 -2.20
C LYS A 39 1.13 -0.69 -3.03
N GLU A 40 0.89 -1.86 -3.59
CA GLU A 40 -0.32 -2.17 -4.34
C GLU A 40 -1.55 -2.19 -3.45
N ASP A 41 -1.49 -2.89 -2.31
CA ASP A 41 -2.54 -2.91 -1.28
C ASP A 41 -2.88 -1.48 -0.82
N GLY A 42 -1.87 -0.65 -0.56
CA GLY A 42 -2.07 0.75 -0.17
C GLY A 42 -2.81 1.58 -1.23
N LYS A 43 -2.54 1.34 -2.52
CA LYS A 43 -3.27 2.00 -3.62
C LYS A 43 -4.72 1.53 -3.68
N SER A 44 -4.97 0.23 -3.53
CA SER A 44 -6.32 -0.34 -3.52
C SER A 44 -7.15 0.19 -2.35
N ILE A 45 -6.56 0.26 -1.14
CA ILE A 45 -7.22 0.85 0.03
C ILE A 45 -7.56 2.32 -0.21
N ARG A 46 -6.65 3.12 -0.77
CA ARG A 46 -6.93 4.54 -1.06
C ARG A 46 -8.09 4.70 -2.04
N LYS A 47 -8.12 3.92 -3.12
CA LYS A 47 -9.25 3.92 -4.07
C LYS A 47 -10.57 3.53 -3.39
N ALA A 48 -10.55 2.51 -2.54
CA ALA A 48 -11.74 2.06 -1.84
C ALA A 48 -12.26 3.12 -0.84
N VAL A 49 -11.36 3.86 -0.19
CA VAL A 49 -11.72 5.01 0.66
C VAL A 49 -12.34 6.14 -0.16
N ASP A 50 -11.84 6.41 -1.37
CA ASP A 50 -12.39 7.44 -2.27
C ASP A 50 -13.81 7.11 -2.77
N LEU A 51 -14.22 5.84 -2.76
CA LEU A 51 -15.57 5.38 -3.10
C LEU A 51 -16.57 5.52 -1.95
N LEU A 52 -16.12 5.82 -0.74
CA LEU A 52 -17.01 5.99 0.41
C LEU A 52 -17.79 7.31 0.32
N PRO A 53 -19.02 7.36 0.84
CA PRO A 53 -19.71 8.63 1.09
C PRO A 53 -18.84 9.58 1.93
N ASP A 54 -18.84 10.87 1.60
CA ASP A 54 -17.95 11.89 2.19
C ASP A 54 -17.94 11.86 3.72
N LYS A 55 -19.13 11.74 4.33
CA LYS A 55 -19.29 11.65 5.79
C LYS A 55 -18.51 10.52 6.48
N TYR A 56 -18.15 9.46 5.76
CA TYR A 56 -17.32 8.36 6.25
C TYR A 56 -15.88 8.50 5.79
N LYS A 57 -15.68 8.91 4.53
CA LYS A 57 -14.36 9.18 3.94
C LYS A 57 -13.56 10.17 4.79
N ASP A 58 -14.12 11.34 5.07
CA ASP A 58 -13.43 12.42 5.78
C ASP A 58 -13.00 11.99 7.18
N ILE A 59 -13.88 11.27 7.89
CA ILE A 59 -13.60 10.76 9.23
C ILE A 59 -12.49 9.70 9.21
N LEU A 60 -12.48 8.81 8.22
CA LEU A 60 -11.43 7.80 8.10
C LEU A 60 -10.09 8.41 7.68
N ILE A 61 -10.11 9.44 6.82
CA ILE A 61 -8.91 10.20 6.45
C ILE A 61 -8.29 10.84 7.69
N LEU A 62 -9.08 11.64 8.42
CA LEU A 62 -8.61 12.29 9.64
C LEU A 62 -8.07 11.26 10.66
N LYS A 63 -8.78 10.13 10.83
CA LYS A 63 -8.39 9.14 11.83
C LYS A 63 -7.13 8.34 11.47
N PHE A 64 -7.02 7.86 10.23
CA PHE A 64 -6.03 6.85 9.85
C PHE A 64 -4.90 7.41 8.98
N PHE A 65 -5.14 8.48 8.24
CA PHE A 65 -4.13 9.12 7.39
C PHE A 65 -3.50 10.32 8.10
N GLU A 66 -4.29 11.09 8.84
CA GLU A 66 -3.81 12.27 9.58
C GLU A 66 -3.58 12.01 11.08
N GLY A 67 -3.94 10.82 11.58
CA GLY A 67 -3.66 10.41 12.95
C GLY A 67 -4.45 11.15 14.04
N GLN A 68 -5.54 11.82 13.69
CA GLN A 68 -6.34 12.60 14.63
C GLN A 68 -7.02 11.72 15.69
N ASN A 69 -7.19 12.27 16.89
CA ASN A 69 -7.96 11.63 17.96
C ASN A 69 -9.46 11.97 17.84
N TYR A 70 -10.31 11.32 18.65
CA TYR A 70 -11.77 11.44 18.51
C TYR A 70 -12.26 12.85 18.80
N ASP A 71 -11.66 13.51 19.79
CA ASP A 71 -12.02 14.88 20.18
C ASP A 71 -11.61 15.88 19.10
N SER A 72 -10.40 15.73 18.54
CA SER A 72 -9.91 16.57 17.44
C SER A 72 -10.79 16.40 16.19
N ILE A 73 -11.20 15.17 15.87
CA ILE A 73 -12.12 14.91 14.75
C ILE A 73 -13.50 15.53 15.02
N SER A 74 -13.99 15.43 16.26
CA SER A 74 -15.24 16.08 16.69
C SER A 74 -15.17 17.58 16.48
N ASP A 75 -14.06 18.22 16.85
CA ASP A 75 -13.83 19.66 16.70
C ASP A 75 -13.66 20.07 15.24
N ILE A 76 -12.89 19.31 14.43
CA ILE A 76 -12.68 19.61 13.01
C ILE A 76 -13.98 19.53 12.22
N LEU A 77 -14.78 18.47 12.46
CA LEU A 77 -16.00 18.20 11.70
C LEU A 77 -17.27 18.78 12.35
N GLN A 78 -17.14 19.39 13.53
CA GLN A 78 -18.24 19.98 14.29
C GLN A 78 -19.40 18.97 14.51
N ILE A 79 -19.05 17.75 14.94
CA ILE A 79 -20.02 16.67 15.23
C ILE A 79 -19.72 16.02 16.60
N PRO A 80 -20.73 15.49 17.31
CA PRO A 80 -20.50 14.89 18.63
C PRO A 80 -19.52 13.70 18.59
N PRO A 81 -18.68 13.48 19.62
CA PRO A 81 -17.74 12.35 19.68
C PRO A 81 -18.42 10.97 19.52
N GLY A 82 -19.64 10.79 20.03
CA GLY A 82 -20.43 9.58 19.81
C GLY A 82 -20.80 9.35 18.33
N THR A 83 -21.01 10.44 17.58
CA THR A 83 -21.22 10.39 16.13
C THR A 83 -19.93 10.05 15.39
N VAL A 84 -18.78 10.60 15.84
CA VAL A 84 -17.45 10.23 15.32
C VAL A 84 -17.25 8.71 15.43
N ALA A 85 -17.43 8.15 16.62
CA ALA A 85 -17.28 6.70 16.85
C ALA A 85 -18.22 5.87 15.97
N THR A 86 -19.49 6.26 15.88
CA THR A 86 -20.48 5.57 15.06
C THR A 86 -20.14 5.63 13.57
N ARG A 87 -19.70 6.79 13.07
CA ARG A 87 -19.31 6.96 11.67
C ARG A 87 -18.01 6.24 11.34
N ILE A 88 -17.02 6.18 12.24
CA ILE A 88 -15.82 5.34 12.06
C ILE A 88 -16.23 3.87 11.89
N ASN A 89 -17.07 3.35 12.78
CA ASN A 89 -17.49 1.94 12.73
C ASN A 89 -18.26 1.62 11.43
N ARG A 90 -19.20 2.50 11.04
CA ARG A 90 -19.96 2.33 9.79
C ARG A 90 -19.06 2.48 8.55
N GLY A 91 -18.16 3.44 8.55
CA GLY A 91 -17.18 3.65 7.48
C GLY A 91 -16.28 2.45 7.28
N LYS A 92 -15.75 1.86 8.36
CA LYS A 92 -14.96 0.62 8.30
C LYS A 92 -15.75 -0.55 7.71
N LYS A 93 -17.03 -0.70 8.07
CA LYS A 93 -17.89 -1.76 7.54
C LYS A 93 -18.10 -1.58 6.02
N GLN A 94 -18.42 -0.38 5.57
CA GLN A 94 -18.57 -0.10 4.14
C GLN A 94 -17.26 -0.26 3.37
N LEU A 95 -16.14 0.18 3.95
CA LEU A 95 -14.82 0.00 3.34
C LEU A 95 -14.51 -1.48 3.14
N LYS A 96 -14.82 -2.32 4.13
CA LYS A 96 -14.69 -3.77 4.02
C LYS A 96 -15.55 -4.34 2.89
N GLU A 97 -16.82 -3.91 2.79
CA GLU A 97 -17.73 -4.36 1.73
C GLU A 97 -17.23 -3.96 0.32
N ILE A 98 -16.65 -2.76 0.18
CA ILE A 98 -16.05 -2.30 -1.09
C ILE A 98 -14.84 -3.16 -1.44
N LEU A 99 -13.90 -3.30 -0.49
CA LEU A 99 -12.69 -4.08 -0.72
C LEU A 99 -13.01 -5.54 -1.05
N GLN A 100 -14.00 -6.16 -0.38
CA GLN A 100 -14.41 -7.53 -0.69
C GLN A 100 -14.91 -7.72 -2.12
N LYS A 101 -15.61 -6.73 -2.68
CA LYS A 101 -16.08 -6.77 -4.07
C LYS A 101 -14.95 -6.61 -5.09
N ASP A 102 -13.88 -5.89 -4.74
CA ASP A 102 -12.71 -5.72 -5.62
C ASP A 102 -11.87 -7.01 -5.74
N TYR A 103 -12.07 -7.99 -4.83
CA TYR A 103 -11.40 -9.30 -4.85
C TYR A 103 -12.27 -10.43 -5.43
N GLU A 104 -13.52 -10.17 -5.83
CA GLU A 104 -14.41 -11.14 -6.52
C GLU A 104 -14.32 -10.96 -8.05
#